data_AF-A0A3C2E4Z1-F1
#
_entry.id   AF-A0A3C2E4Z1-F1
#
_cell.length_a   1.000
_cell.length_b   1.000
_cell.length_c   1.000
_cell.angle_alpha   90.00
_cell.angle_beta   90.00
_cell.angle_gamma   90.00
#
_symmetry.space_group_name_H-M   'P 1'
#
loop_
_entity.id
_entity.type
_entity.pdbx_description
1 polymer ?
#
loop_
_entity_poly.entity_id
_entity_poly.type
_entity_poly.pdbx_seq_one_letter_code
_entity_poly.pdbx_strand_id
1 'polypeptide(L)' 'MVISYLANPKRFDAFARVAIPVSGALAAVLLCAGLYLSLIASPADYQQGDTIRIMYVHVPAAWLGLSLYLAMG' A
#
# COMPACT_ATOMS: atom_id res chain seq x y z
N MET A 1 -14.37 -21.22 10.72
CA MET A 1 -14.26 -22.49 9.95
C MET A 1 -13.14 -22.46 8.90
N VAL A 2 -12.88 -21.36 8.19
CA VAL A 2 -11.72 -21.22 7.27
C VAL A 2 -10.39 -21.00 8.00
N ILE A 3 -10.38 -20.21 9.09
CA ILE A 3 -9.16 -19.92 9.86
C ILE A 3 -8.53 -21.20 10.44
N SER A 4 -9.34 -22.14 10.93
CA SER A 4 -8.87 -23.43 11.45
C SER A 4 -8.27 -24.34 10.36
N TYR A 5 -8.63 -24.15 9.09
CA TYR A 5 -8.11 -24.96 7.98
C TYR A 5 -6.66 -24.61 7.62
N LEU A 6 -6.34 -23.31 7.65
CA LEU A 6 -4.99 -22.79 7.42
C LEU A 6 -4.12 -22.85 8.68
N ALA A 7 -4.65 -23.24 9.84
CA ALA A 7 -3.85 -23.46 11.04
C ALA A 7 -2.82 -24.61 10.90
N ASN A 8 -2.98 -25.49 9.90
CA ASN A 8 -1.98 -26.51 9.59
C ASN A 8 -0.78 -25.88 8.82
N PRO A 9 0.45 -25.92 9.38
CA PRO A 9 1.62 -25.27 8.79
C PRO A 9 1.92 -25.68 7.35
N LYS A 10 1.73 -26.97 7.00
CA LYS A 10 2.00 -27.46 5.63
C LYS A 10 1.01 -26.90 4.62
N ARG A 11 -0.25 -26.71 5.03
CA ARG A 11 -1.30 -26.14 4.17
C ARG A 11 -1.13 -24.63 4.03
N PHE A 12 -0.79 -23.96 5.13
CA PHE A 12 -0.48 -22.54 5.12
C PHE A 12 0.71 -22.24 4.20
N ASP A 13 1.80 -22.99 4.33
CA ASP A 13 3.00 -22.83 3.51
C ASP A 13 2.73 -23.09 2.02
N ALA A 14 1.91 -24.11 1.69
CA ALA A 14 1.46 -24.34 0.32
C ALA A 14 0.65 -23.19 -0.26
N PHE A 15 -0.22 -22.57 0.54
CA PHE A 15 -0.95 -21.38 0.15
C PHE A 15 -0.01 -20.16 0.03
N ALA A 16 0.86 -19.94 1.01
CA ALA A 16 1.77 -18.80 1.08
C ALA A 16 2.73 -18.77 -0.11
N ARG A 17 3.21 -19.92 -0.58
CA ARG A 17 4.05 -20.02 -1.80
C ARG A 17 3.43 -19.37 -3.03
N VAL A 18 2.10 -19.34 -3.14
CA VAL A 18 1.38 -18.70 -4.24
C VAL A 18 0.93 -17.29 -3.85
N ALA A 19 0.38 -17.15 -2.64
CA ALA A 19 -0.16 -15.88 -2.17
C ALA A 19 0.91 -14.79 -2.07
N ILE A 20 2.10 -15.10 -1.53
CA ILE A 20 3.19 -14.12 -1.37
C ILE A 20 3.61 -13.49 -2.70
N PRO A 21 4.01 -14.25 -3.75
CA PRO A 21 4.43 -13.62 -5.00
C PRO A 21 3.28 -12.92 -5.72
N VAL A 22 2.04 -13.45 -5.66
CA VAL A 22 0.88 -12.79 -6.27
C VAL A 22 0.57 -11.47 -5.58
N SER A 23 0.53 -11.44 -4.26
CA SER A 23 0.35 -10.21 -3.48
C SER A 23 1.49 -9.22 -3.70
N GLY A 24 2.74 -9.70 -3.79
CA GLY A 24 3.90 -8.87 -4.09
C GLY A 24 3.82 -8.23 -5.48
N ALA A 25 3.44 -9.01 -6.50
CA ALA A 25 3.25 -8.49 -7.86
C ALA A 25 2.10 -7.48 -7.92
N LEU A 26 0.96 -7.77 -7.29
CA LEU A 26 -0.16 -6.84 -7.19
C LEU A 26 0.24 -5.55 -6.47
N ALA A 27 0.97 -5.64 -5.36
CA ALA A 27 1.47 -4.48 -4.64
C ALA A 27 2.39 -3.63 -5.52
N ALA A 28 3.32 -4.24 -6.26
CA ALA A 28 4.21 -3.53 -7.17
C ALA A 28 3.44 -2.81 -8.28
N VAL A 29 2.47 -3.49 -8.91
CA VAL A 29 1.63 -2.89 -9.96
C VAL A 29 0.83 -1.70 -9.42
N LEU A 30 0.19 -1.87 -8.26
CA LEU A 30 -0.61 -0.82 -7.64
C LEU A 30 0.25 0.37 -7.20
N LEU A 31 1.46 0.13 -6.69
CA LEU A 31 2.41 1.20 -6.34
C LEU A 31 2.85 1.98 -7.59
N CYS A 32 3.25 1.28 -8.66
CA CYS A 32 3.63 1.94 -9.91
C CYS A 32 2.47 2.76 -10.50
N ALA A 33 1.26 2.21 -10.52
CA ALA A 33 0.07 2.90 -10.99
C ALA A 33 -0.25 4.13 -10.10
N GLY A 34 -0.20 3.98 -8.78
CA GLY A 34 -0.45 5.08 -7.84
C GLY A 34 0.58 6.21 -7.98
N LEU A 35 1.86 5.88 -8.14
CA LEU A 35 2.93 6.87 -8.36
C LEU A 35 2.72 7.62 -9.68
N TYR A 36 2.37 6.92 -10.76
CA TYR A 36 2.07 7.56 -12.04
C TYR A 36 0.87 8.50 -11.93
N LEU A 37 -0.23 8.02 -11.35
CA LEU A 37 -1.45 8.81 -11.21
C LEU A 37 -1.26 10.07 -10.34
N SER A 38 -0.47 9.95 -9.27
CA SER A 38 -0.24 11.05 -8.33
C SER A 38 0.80 12.08 -8.80
N LEU A 39 1.94 11.62 -9.34
CA LEU A 39 3.05 12.51 -9.64
C LEU A 39 3.06 13.02 -11.09
N ILE A 40 2.40 12.32 -12.01
CA ILE A 40 2.47 12.61 -13.44
C ILE A 40 1.09 12.95 -14.00
N ALA A 41 0.11 12.07 -13.83
CA ALA A 41 -1.21 12.23 -14.44
C ALA A 41 -2.12 13.21 -13.71
N SER A 42 -1.82 13.53 -12.43
CA SER A 42 -2.61 14.48 -11.66
C SER A 42 -2.57 15.87 -12.30
N PRO A 43 -3.73 16.49 -12.60
CA PRO A 43 -3.77 17.85 -13.08
C PRO A 43 -3.28 18.83 -12.00
N ALA A 44 -2.85 20.01 -12.44
CA ALA A 44 -2.55 21.10 -11.53
C ALA A 44 -3.82 21.60 -10.84
N ASP A 45 -3.71 21.88 -9.54
CA ASP A 45 -4.80 22.49 -8.78
C ASP A 45 -4.91 24.00 -9.06
N TYR A 46 -6.10 24.57 -8.91
CA TYR A 46 -6.35 25.99 -9.20
C TYR A 46 -5.55 26.93 -8.30
N GLN A 47 -5.33 26.59 -7.02
CA GLN A 47 -4.61 27.44 -6.07
C GLN A 47 -3.16 27.00 -5.89
N GLN A 48 -2.91 25.69 -5.91
CA GLN A 48 -1.61 25.13 -5.57
C GLN A 48 -0.76 24.77 -6.81
N GLY A 49 -1.33 24.85 -8.01
CA GLY A 49 -0.65 24.46 -9.25
C GLY A 49 -0.18 23.01 -9.17
N ASP A 50 1.05 22.75 -9.60
CA ASP A 50 1.68 21.43 -9.51
C ASP A 50 2.07 21.02 -8.08
N THR A 51 2.10 21.96 -7.13
CA THR A 51 2.51 21.70 -5.74
C THR A 51 1.56 20.74 -5.02
N ILE A 52 0.29 20.66 -5.47
CA ILE A 52 -0.69 19.70 -4.95
C ILE A 52 -0.16 18.26 -4.96
N ARG A 53 0.71 17.91 -5.92
CA ARG A 53 1.23 16.55 -6.07
C ARG A 53 2.04 16.08 -4.86
N ILE A 54 2.60 17.00 -4.08
CA ILE A 54 3.31 16.69 -2.82
C ILE A 54 2.36 16.08 -1.79
N MET A 55 1.08 16.49 -1.76
CA MET A 55 0.10 16.01 -0.79
C MET A 55 -0.15 14.50 -0.92
N TYR A 56 -0.05 13.93 -2.13
CA TYR A 56 -0.24 12.49 -2.35
C TYR A 56 0.81 11.61 -1.68
N VAL A 57 1.98 12.18 -1.33
CA VAL A 57 3.03 11.47 -0.58
C VAL A 57 3.05 11.93 0.86
N HIS A 58 2.98 13.24 1.09
CA HIS A 58 3.10 13.84 2.42
C HIS A 58 1.98 13.42 3.37
N VAL A 59 0.71 13.52 2.94
CA VAL A 59 -0.43 13.27 3.82
C VAL A 59 -0.47 11.80 4.26
N PRO A 60 -0.39 10.80 3.36
CA PRO A 60 -0.33 9.41 3.78
C PRO A 60 0.87 9.09 4.67
N ALA A 61 2.05 9.67 4.41
CA ALA A 61 3.23 9.47 5.24
C ALA A 61 3.05 10.01 6.66
N ALA A 62 2.40 11.16 6.82
CA ALA A 62 2.09 11.73 8.13
C ALA A 62 1.13 10.82 8.92
N TRP A 63 0.08 10.31 8.27
CA TRP A 63 -0.86 9.36 8.89
C TRP A 63 -0.18 8.05 9.29
N LEU A 64 0.70 7.51 8.43
CA LEU A 64 1.48 6.32 8.75
C LEU A 64 2.42 6.57 9.94
N GLY A 65 3.14 7.69 9.95
CA GLY A 65 4.02 8.08 11.04
C GLY A 65 3.29 8.20 12.37
N LEU A 66 2.12 8.86 12.39
CA LEU A 66 1.28 8.96 13.57
C LEU A 66 0.77 7.58 14.02
N SER A 67 0.35 6.73 13.09
CA SER A 67 -0.13 5.38 13.40
C SER A 67 0.96 4.51 14.02
N LEU A 68 2.18 4.60 13.50
CA LEU A 68 3.34 3.91 14.05
C LEU A 68 3.68 4.42 15.45
N TYR A 69 3.65 5.74 15.66
CA TYR A 69 3.86 6.32 16.98
C TYR A 69 2.80 5.85 18.00
N LEU A 70 1.53 5.84 17.62
CA LEU A 70 0.45 5.31 18.47
C LEU A 70 0.64 3.82 18.80
N ALA A 71 1.22 3.04 17.89
CA ALA A 71 1.50 1.63 18.10
C ALA A 71 2.75 1.37 18.96
N MET A 72 3.58 2.38 19.24
CA MET A 72 4.85 2.19 19.96
C MET A 72 4.69 1.90 21.45
N GLY A 73 3.54 2.18 22.08
CA GLY A 73 3.29 1.87 23.48
C GLY A 73 4.00 2.78 24.47
#